data_AF-A0A2N2T9N0-F1
#
_entry.id   AF-A0A2N2T9N0-F1
#
_cell.length_a   1.000
_cell.length_b   1.000
_cell.length_c   1.000
_cell.angle_alpha   90.00
_cell.angle_beta   90.00
_cell.angle_gamma   90.00
#
_symmetry.space_group_name_H-M   'P 1'
#
loop_
_entity.id
_entity.type
_entity.pdbx_description
1 polymer ?
#
loop_
_entity_poly.entity_id
_entity_poly.type
_entity_poly.pdbx_seq_one_letter_code
_entity_poly.pdbx_strand_id
1 'polypeptide(L)'
;MDPTAALAPWARKNVFAPIRWLVWLVVLALLSTVVATPLGVHAQTLFGAAVFVMALTLSRGRGRYVTLVMMLVSVAVSSRYIFWRLSTTVGAERTTDTTLSIILLVAECYAFLVLLFGYIQTAWPLRRRPVALPSDPSTWPSVDVFIPTYNEPLSVVRATILAASALDWPADKLNVYVLDDGKRD
;
A
#
# COMPACT_ATOMS: atom_id res chain seq x y z
N MET A 1 40.12 19.32 15.19
CA MET A 1 38.69 19.69 15.06
C MET A 1 38.37 19.69 13.57
N ASP A 2 37.63 18.69 13.12
CA ASP A 2 37.25 18.53 11.72
C ASP A 2 36.12 19.53 11.38
N PRO A 3 36.34 20.49 10.46
CA PRO A 3 35.35 21.50 10.12
C PRO A 3 34.12 20.95 9.38
N THR A 4 34.06 19.64 9.10
CA THR A 4 32.92 19.00 8.43
C THR A 4 31.85 18.46 9.38
N ALA A 5 32.06 18.53 10.70
CA ALA A 5 31.13 17.99 11.70
C ALA A 5 29.83 18.81 11.90
N ALA A 6 29.71 20.01 11.29
CA ALA A 6 28.60 20.94 11.51
C ALA A 6 27.50 20.91 10.42
N LEU A 7 27.63 20.08 9.38
CA LEU A 7 26.61 20.01 8.33
C LEU A 7 25.55 18.96 8.66
N ALA A 8 24.28 19.40 8.67
CA ALA A 8 23.12 18.54 8.91
C ALA A 8 23.09 17.34 7.94
N PRO A 9 22.60 16.15 8.36
CA PRO A 9 22.66 14.91 7.57
C PRO A 9 22.01 15.03 6.18
N TRP A 10 21.04 15.93 6.02
CA TRP A 10 20.30 16.18 4.78
C TRP A 10 21.05 17.05 3.76
N ALA A 11 22.10 17.77 4.18
CA ALA A 11 22.89 18.67 3.33
C ALA A 11 24.07 17.98 2.63
N ARG A 12 24.30 16.68 2.90
CA ARG A 12 25.26 15.88 2.10
C ARG A 12 24.68 15.72 0.70
N LYS A 13 25.19 16.48 -0.28
CA LYS A 13 24.97 16.20 -1.70
C LYS A 13 25.29 14.73 -1.93
N ASN A 14 24.26 13.92 -2.14
CA ASN A 14 24.42 12.49 -2.40
C ASN A 14 25.16 12.34 -3.73
N VAL A 15 26.48 12.17 -3.68
CA VAL A 15 27.32 11.92 -4.87
C VAL A 15 26.83 10.70 -5.66
N PHE A 16 26.09 9.80 -5.00
CA PHE A 16 25.44 8.63 -5.60
C PHE A 16 24.05 8.89 -6.19
N ALA A 17 23.47 10.09 -6.05
CA ALA A 17 22.18 10.44 -6.65
C ALA A 17 22.16 10.26 -8.18
N PRO A 18 23.14 10.75 -8.97
CA PRO A 18 23.14 10.53 -10.42
C PRO A 18 23.26 9.04 -10.78
N ILE A 19 24.06 8.26 -10.03
CA ILE A 19 24.19 6.82 -10.23
C ILE A 19 22.86 6.11 -9.97
N ARG A 20 22.13 6.48 -8.92
CA ARG A 20 20.80 5.92 -8.62
C ARG A 20 19.81 6.20 -9.74
N TRP A 21 19.78 7.42 -10.29
CA TRP A 21 18.93 7.76 -11.42
C TRP A 21 19.29 6.97 -12.68
N LEU A 22 20.59 6.81 -12.96
CA LEU A 22 21.06 5.99 -14.07
C LEU A 22 20.59 4.54 -13.93
N VAL A 23 20.69 3.95 -12.73
CA VAL A 23 20.19 2.59 -12.47
C VAL A 23 18.69 2.49 -12.74
N TRP A 24 17.89 3.46 -12.27
CA TRP A 24 16.45 3.46 -12.53
C TRP A 24 16.11 3.59 -14.01
N LEU A 25 16.85 4.42 -14.75
CA LEU A 25 16.68 4.55 -16.20
C LEU A 25 17.00 3.24 -16.93
N VAL A 26 18.09 2.55 -16.54
CA VAL A 26 18.45 1.25 -17.11
C VAL A 26 17.38 0.21 -16.80
N VAL A 27 16.89 0.15 -15.55
CA VAL A 27 15.80 -0.76 -15.16
C VAL A 27 14.54 -0.48 -15.97
N LEU A 28 14.17 0.79 -16.14
CA LEU A 28 13.00 1.18 -16.93
C LEU A 28 13.15 0.81 -18.41
N ALA A 29 14.34 0.99 -18.98
CA ALA A 29 14.65 0.60 -20.36
C ALA A 29 14.61 -0.93 -20.55
N LEU A 30 15.09 -1.71 -19.59
CA LEU A 30 14.98 -3.17 -19.63
C LEU A 30 13.54 -3.64 -19.45
N LEU A 31 12.77 -3.00 -18.58
CA LEU A 31 11.34 -3.34 -18.42
C LEU A 31 10.54 -2.98 -19.66
N SER A 32 10.83 -1.85 -20.31
CA SER A 32 10.12 -1.45 -21.53
C SER A 32 10.38 -2.42 -22.68
N THR A 33 11.60 -2.94 -22.84
CA THR A 33 11.88 -3.98 -23.84
C THR A 33 11.11 -5.27 -23.53
N VAL A 34 11.08 -5.71 -22.27
CA VAL A 34 10.29 -6.89 -21.85
C VAL A 34 8.79 -6.68 -22.08
N VAL A 35 8.26 -5.47 -21.89
CA VAL A 35 6.84 -5.15 -22.12
C VAL A 35 6.52 -5.10 -23.60
N ALA A 36 7.36 -4.47 -24.42
CA ALA A 36 7.07 -4.21 -25.82
C ALA A 36 7.38 -5.37 -26.78
N THR A 37 8.23 -6.32 -26.38
CA THR A 37 8.66 -7.41 -27.27
C THR A 37 7.48 -8.35 -27.59
N PRO A 38 7.05 -8.44 -28.86
CA PRO A 38 6.03 -9.41 -29.26
C PRO A 38 6.62 -10.82 -29.15
N LEU A 39 5.93 -11.70 -28.43
CA LEU A 39 6.31 -13.10 -28.31
C LEU A 39 5.27 -13.96 -29.01
N GLY A 40 5.70 -14.98 -29.74
CA GLY A 40 4.78 -16.01 -30.22
C GLY A 40 4.09 -16.72 -29.05
N VAL A 41 2.93 -17.33 -29.32
CA VAL A 41 2.08 -17.95 -28.28
C VAL A 41 2.88 -18.93 -27.41
N HIS A 42 3.67 -19.83 -28.00
CA HIS A 42 4.49 -20.78 -27.24
C HIS A 42 5.49 -20.11 -26.30
N ALA A 43 6.21 -19.10 -26.78
CA ALA A 43 7.19 -18.36 -25.98
C ALA A 43 6.51 -17.54 -24.87
N GLN A 44 5.35 -16.96 -25.16
CA GLN A 44 4.54 -16.24 -24.19
C GLN A 44 3.99 -17.16 -23.09
N THR A 45 3.49 -18.35 -23.44
CA THR A 45 3.02 -19.34 -22.47
C THR A 45 4.15 -19.81 -21.57
N LEU A 46 5.33 -20.10 -22.14
CA LEU A 46 6.50 -20.51 -21.36
C LEU A 46 6.97 -19.38 -20.41
N PHE A 47 7.05 -18.15 -20.92
CA PHE A 47 7.41 -16.98 -20.12
C PHE A 47 6.42 -16.77 -18.97
N GLY A 48 5.11 -16.80 -19.27
CA GLY A 48 4.07 -16.67 -18.26
C GLY A 48 4.11 -17.75 -17.20
N ALA A 49 4.31 -19.01 -17.60
CA ALA A 49 4.46 -20.13 -16.68
C ALA A 49 5.71 -19.98 -15.78
N ALA A 50 6.84 -19.57 -16.35
CA ALA A 50 8.07 -19.32 -15.60
C ALA A 50 7.89 -18.19 -14.56
N VAL A 51 7.29 -17.07 -14.97
CA VAL A 51 6.98 -15.94 -14.07
C VAL A 51 6.00 -16.37 -12.97
N PHE A 52 4.99 -17.18 -13.31
CA PHE A 52 4.03 -17.68 -12.35
C PHE A 52 4.67 -18.60 -11.29
N VAL A 53 5.51 -19.56 -11.71
CA VAL A 53 6.27 -20.43 -10.79
C VAL A 53 7.23 -19.61 -9.93
N MET A 54 7.90 -18.61 -10.51
CA MET A 54 8.75 -17.68 -9.77
C MET A 54 7.93 -16.89 -8.73
N ALA A 55 6.74 -16.41 -9.07
CA ALA A 55 5.87 -15.71 -8.15
C ALA A 55 5.38 -16.61 -7.00
N LEU A 56 5.04 -17.87 -7.29
CA LEU A 56 4.63 -18.86 -6.29
C LEU A 56 5.77 -19.30 -5.35
N THR A 57 7.01 -19.28 -5.83
CA THR A 57 8.17 -19.58 -5.00
C THR A 57 8.55 -18.39 -4.13
N LEU A 58 8.56 -17.18 -4.70
CA LEU A 58 8.79 -15.93 -3.96
C LEU A 58 7.71 -15.67 -2.91
N SER A 59 6.43 -15.96 -3.20
CA SER A 59 5.32 -15.73 -2.25
C SER A 59 5.39 -16.55 -0.96
N ARG A 60 6.21 -17.61 -0.93
CA ARG A 60 6.50 -18.36 0.30
C ARG A 60 7.43 -17.60 1.26
N GLY A 61 8.21 -16.65 0.74
CA GLY A 61 9.11 -15.83 1.53
C GLY A 61 8.35 -14.81 2.39
N ARG A 62 8.85 -14.57 3.61
CA ARG A 62 8.36 -13.49 4.48
C ARG A 62 9.39 -12.36 4.50
N GLY A 63 9.02 -11.18 4.01
CA GLY A 63 9.90 -10.02 4.08
C GLY A 63 9.50 -8.88 3.16
N ARG A 64 9.95 -7.67 3.51
CA ARG A 64 9.64 -6.45 2.73
C ARG A 64 10.12 -6.53 1.29
N TYR A 65 11.32 -7.08 1.06
CA TYR A 65 11.91 -7.17 -0.26
C TYR A 65 11.14 -8.16 -1.15
N VAL A 66 10.63 -9.25 -0.58
CA VAL A 66 9.76 -10.20 -1.29
C VAL A 66 8.49 -9.49 -1.77
N THR A 67 7.83 -8.73 -0.89
CA THR A 67 6.65 -7.93 -1.26
C THR A 67 6.95 -6.95 -2.39
N LEU A 68 8.06 -6.20 -2.31
CA LEU A 68 8.46 -5.24 -3.34
C LEU A 68 8.77 -5.91 -4.69
N VAL A 69 9.46 -7.06 -4.68
CA VAL A 69 9.74 -7.83 -5.90
C VAL A 69 8.45 -8.37 -6.51
N MET A 70 7.53 -8.89 -5.68
CA MET A 70 6.21 -9.35 -6.13
C MET A 70 5.39 -8.22 -6.76
N MET A 71 5.40 -7.03 -6.16
CA MET A 71 4.77 -5.84 -6.73
C MET A 71 5.39 -5.47 -8.08
N LEU A 72 6.73 -5.47 -8.18
CA LEU A 72 7.43 -5.18 -9.44
C LEU A 72 7.08 -6.18 -10.54
N VAL A 73 7.08 -7.48 -10.24
CA VAL A 73 6.69 -8.55 -11.16
C VAL A 73 5.24 -8.36 -11.61
N SER A 74 4.32 -8.08 -10.67
CA SER A 74 2.92 -7.85 -11.01
C SER A 74 2.74 -6.65 -11.93
N VAL A 75 3.40 -5.51 -11.63
CA VAL A 75 3.34 -4.32 -12.48
C VAL A 75 3.91 -4.62 -13.87
N ALA A 76 5.04 -5.31 -13.97
CA ALA A 76 5.64 -5.66 -15.25
C ALA A 76 4.73 -6.55 -16.12
N VAL A 77 4.11 -7.58 -15.54
CA VAL A 77 3.17 -8.47 -16.25
C VAL A 77 1.90 -7.72 -16.66
N SER A 78 1.32 -6.91 -15.77
CA SER A 78 0.15 -6.09 -16.07
C SER A 78 0.45 -5.04 -17.16
N SER A 79 1.61 -4.38 -17.13
CA SER A 79 2.05 -3.47 -18.18
C SER A 79 2.21 -4.17 -19.52
N ARG A 80 2.78 -5.39 -19.56
CA ARG A 80 2.88 -6.21 -20.77
C ARG A 80 1.50 -6.56 -21.33
N TYR A 81 0.56 -6.93 -20.46
CA TYR A 81 -0.83 -7.20 -20.84
C TYR A 81 -1.51 -5.97 -21.46
N ILE A 82 -1.45 -4.82 -20.79
CA ILE A 82 -2.06 -3.58 -21.28
C ILE A 82 -1.42 -3.13 -22.60
N PHE A 83 -0.10 -3.28 -22.75
CA PHE A 83 0.58 -2.99 -24.01
C PHE A 83 0.10 -3.90 -25.15
N TRP A 84 -0.05 -5.20 -24.90
CA TRP A 84 -0.63 -6.13 -25.87
C TRP A 84 -2.09 -5.77 -26.20
N ARG A 85 -2.89 -5.43 -25.19
CA ARG A 85 -4.28 -4.99 -25.34
C ARG A 85 -4.39 -3.80 -26.29
N LEU A 86 -3.58 -2.77 -26.06
CA LEU A 86 -3.54 -1.54 -26.86
C LEU A 86 -3.02 -1.76 -28.29
N SER A 87 -1.97 -2.56 -28.46
CA SER A 87 -1.30 -2.74 -29.76
C SER A 87 -2.00 -3.73 -30.68
N THR A 88 -2.64 -4.76 -30.14
CA THR A 88 -3.07 -5.93 -30.92
C THR A 88 -4.59 -6.12 -30.93
N THR A 89 -5.30 -5.77 -29.85
CA THR A 89 -6.72 -6.18 -29.69
C THR A 89 -7.74 -5.08 -29.99
N VAL A 90 -7.32 -3.83 -30.10
CA VAL A 90 -8.23 -2.72 -30.45
C VAL A 90 -8.45 -2.74 -31.96
N GLY A 91 -9.51 -3.44 -32.39
CA GLY A 91 -9.92 -3.55 -33.79
C GLY A 91 -10.89 -2.46 -34.24
N ALA A 92 -10.85 -2.15 -35.53
CA ALA A 92 -11.67 -1.10 -36.15
C ALA A 92 -12.59 -1.65 -37.26
N GLU A 93 -13.18 -2.83 -37.07
CA GLU A 93 -14.05 -3.43 -38.10
C GLU A 93 -15.49 -2.90 -38.08
N ARG A 94 -16.05 -2.63 -36.89
CA ARG A 94 -17.40 -2.07 -36.73
C ARG A 94 -17.42 -1.08 -35.56
N THR A 95 -18.18 0.01 -35.70
CA THR A 95 -18.30 1.06 -34.68
C THR A 95 -18.73 0.53 -33.30
N THR A 96 -19.64 -0.45 -33.27
CA THR A 96 -20.12 -1.07 -32.02
C THR A 96 -19.05 -1.89 -31.34
N ASP A 97 -18.29 -2.69 -32.10
CA ASP A 97 -17.18 -3.49 -31.60
C ASP A 97 -16.06 -2.62 -31.04
N THR A 98 -15.70 -1.55 -31.76
CA THR A 98 -14.73 -0.56 -31.30
C THR A 98 -15.19 0.14 -30.03
N THR A 99 -16.47 0.52 -29.93
CA THR A 99 -17.02 1.20 -28.75
C THR A 99 -16.96 0.30 -27.51
N LEU A 100 -17.42 -0.95 -27.62
CA LEU A 100 -17.37 -1.91 -26.52
C LEU A 100 -15.94 -2.24 -26.11
N SER A 101 -15.04 -2.38 -27.08
CA SER A 101 -13.61 -2.61 -26.85
C SER A 101 -12.94 -1.45 -26.10
N ILE A 102 -13.28 -0.20 -26.45
CA ILE A 102 -12.77 0.99 -25.74
C ILE A 102 -13.31 1.07 -24.32
N ILE A 103 -14.62 0.82 -24.10
CA ILE A 103 -15.20 0.83 -22.75
C ILE A 103 -14.50 -0.20 -21.86
N LEU A 104 -14.30 -1.41 -22.38
CA LEU A 104 -13.58 -2.46 -21.67
C LEU A 104 -12.12 -2.06 -21.39
N LEU A 105 -11.41 -1.49 -22.36
CA LEU A 105 -10.05 -1.00 -22.18
C LEU A 105 -9.96 0.09 -21.10
N VAL A 106 -10.93 1.02 -21.03
CA VAL A 106 -10.98 2.06 -20.00
C VAL A 106 -11.18 1.44 -18.61
N ALA A 107 -12.07 0.44 -18.50
CA ALA A 107 -12.27 -0.29 -17.25
C ALA A 107 -10.99 -1.03 -16.80
N GLU A 108 -10.26 -1.64 -17.75
CA GLU A 108 -8.98 -2.32 -17.48
C GLU A 108 -7.89 -1.33 -17.05
N CYS A 109 -7.79 -0.17 -17.71
CA CYS A 109 -6.88 0.91 -17.32
C CYS A 109 -7.19 1.44 -15.92
N TYR A 110 -8.49 1.59 -15.59
CA TYR A 110 -8.91 1.97 -14.24
C TYR A 110 -8.50 0.92 -13.20
N ALA A 111 -8.73 -0.36 -13.48
CA ALA A 111 -8.29 -1.45 -12.60
C ALA A 111 -6.77 -1.45 -12.41
N PHE A 112 -6.00 -1.19 -13.47
CA PHE A 112 -4.55 -1.05 -13.40
C PHE A 112 -4.11 0.14 -12.53
N LEU A 113 -4.79 1.29 -12.62
CA LEU A 113 -4.52 2.44 -11.75
C LEU A 113 -4.82 2.14 -10.27
N VAL A 114 -5.95 1.48 -9.99
CA VAL A 114 -6.31 1.04 -8.63
C VAL A 114 -5.25 0.09 -8.08
N LEU A 115 -4.74 -0.85 -8.90
CA LEU A 115 -3.64 -1.74 -8.54
C LEU A 115 -2.38 -0.95 -8.14
N LEU A 116 -1.97 0.03 -8.96
CA LEU A 116 -0.80 0.86 -8.70
C LEU A 116 -0.94 1.66 -7.39
N PHE A 117 -2.10 2.27 -7.15
CA PHE A 117 -2.35 2.99 -5.90
C PHE A 117 -2.38 2.06 -4.69
N GLY A 118 -2.97 0.87 -4.82
CA GLY A 118 -2.92 -0.16 -3.78
C GLY A 118 -1.48 -0.56 -3.43
N TYR A 119 -0.60 -0.68 -4.43
CA TYR A 119 0.82 -0.94 -4.19
C TYR A 119 1.54 0.24 -3.55
N ILE A 120 1.30 1.47 -3.96
CA ILE A 120 1.93 2.65 -3.32
C ILE A 120 1.56 2.71 -1.82
N GLN A 121 0.31 2.43 -1.48
CA GLN A 121 -0.15 2.42 -0.07
C GLN A 121 0.50 1.29 0.75
N THR A 122 0.72 0.12 0.13
CA THR A 122 1.18 -1.08 0.84
C THR A 122 2.67 -1.37 0.70
N ALA A 123 3.40 -0.64 -0.15
CA ALA A 123 4.82 -0.88 -0.44
C ALA A 123 5.72 -0.72 0.79
N TRP A 124 5.37 0.18 1.71
CA TRP A 124 6.19 0.46 2.89
C TRP A 124 5.36 0.67 4.16
N PRO A 125 4.81 -0.40 4.76
CA PRO A 125 4.00 -0.28 5.96
C PRO A 125 4.85 0.22 7.13
N LEU A 126 4.42 1.30 7.75
CA LEU A 126 5.09 1.87 8.92
C LEU A 126 4.81 1.00 10.15
N ARG A 127 5.75 0.11 10.47
CA ARG A 127 5.69 -0.68 11.71
C ARG A 127 6.17 0.15 12.88
N ARG A 128 5.25 0.83 13.57
CA ARG A 128 5.54 1.49 14.85
C ARG A 128 5.58 0.44 15.95
N ARG A 129 6.69 0.38 16.69
CA ARG A 129 6.73 -0.41 17.93
C ARG A 129 6.03 0.39 19.03
N PRO A 130 5.29 -0.26 19.93
CA PRO A 130 4.81 0.40 21.14
C PRO A 130 5.99 1.04 21.87
N VAL A 131 5.82 2.29 22.27
CA VAL A 131 6.80 3.01 23.09
C VAL A 131 6.34 2.87 24.53
N ALA A 132 7.26 2.49 25.42
CA ALA A 132 6.94 2.43 26.84
C ALA A 132 6.62 3.85 27.35
N LEU A 133 5.60 3.95 28.19
CA LEU A 133 5.29 5.20 28.88
C LEU A 133 6.43 5.55 29.86
N PRO A 134 6.60 6.83 30.22
CA PRO A 134 7.48 7.23 31.31
C PRO A 134 7.13 6.43 32.58
N SER A 135 8.16 6.06 33.34
CA SER A 135 8.01 5.26 34.56
C SER A 135 7.21 5.96 35.66
N ASP A 136 7.12 7.29 35.62
CA ASP A 136 6.37 8.09 36.58
C ASP A 136 4.96 8.41 36.05
N PRO A 137 3.89 7.83 36.65
CA PRO A 137 2.50 8.13 36.28
C PRO A 137 2.10 9.59 36.52
N SER A 138 2.84 10.34 37.35
CA SER A 138 2.57 11.76 37.60
C SER A 138 2.77 12.62 36.35
N THR A 139 3.61 12.18 35.40
CA THR A 139 3.86 12.89 34.15
C THR A 139 2.89 12.51 33.04
N TRP A 140 2.01 11.54 33.28
CA TRP A 140 1.05 11.09 32.27
C TRP A 140 -0.02 12.16 32.02
N PRO A 141 -0.51 12.31 30.77
CA PRO A 141 -1.54 13.28 30.45
C PRO A 141 -2.90 12.89 31.04
N SER A 142 -3.81 13.86 31.17
CA SER A 142 -5.23 13.57 31.35
C SER A 142 -5.81 13.05 30.04
N VAL A 143 -6.66 12.02 30.12
CA VAL A 143 -7.26 11.32 28.98
C VAL A 143 -8.78 11.31 29.14
N ASP A 144 -9.45 11.81 28.12
CA ASP A 144 -10.91 11.75 28.00
C ASP A 144 -11.30 10.66 27.00
N VAL A 145 -12.07 9.68 27.46
CA VAL A 145 -12.58 8.57 26.65
C VAL A 145 -14.03 8.87 26.28
N PHE A 146 -14.28 9.08 24.98
CA PHE A 146 -15.62 9.31 24.46
C PHE A 146 -16.22 8.02 23.89
N ILE A 147 -17.39 7.64 24.40
CA ILE A 147 -18.16 6.48 23.95
C ILE A 147 -19.43 7.00 23.25
N PRO A 148 -19.43 7.19 21.92
CA PRO A 148 -20.62 7.56 21.19
C PRO A 148 -21.58 6.37 21.06
N THR A 149 -22.87 6.63 21.30
CA THR A 149 -23.95 5.65 21.19
C THR A 149 -25.16 6.30 20.52
N TYR A 150 -25.88 5.50 19.73
CA TYR A 150 -27.15 5.87 19.13
C TYR A 150 -28.23 4.82 19.47
N ASN A 151 -28.21 3.66 18.81
CA ASN A 151 -29.23 2.63 19.00
C ASN A 151 -28.68 1.26 19.44
N GLU A 152 -27.43 1.20 19.91
CA GLU A 152 -26.78 0.00 20.44
C GLU A 152 -27.38 -0.45 21.78
N PRO A 153 -27.66 -1.74 22.02
CA PRO A 153 -28.32 -2.18 23.27
C PRO A 153 -27.47 -1.88 24.52
N LEU A 154 -28.14 -1.63 25.66
CA LEU A 154 -27.49 -1.30 26.93
C LEU A 154 -26.46 -2.36 27.38
N SER A 155 -26.65 -3.62 27.04
CA SER A 155 -25.70 -4.69 27.32
C SER A 155 -24.33 -4.46 26.66
N VAL A 156 -24.31 -3.91 25.45
CA VAL A 156 -23.07 -3.58 24.71
C VAL A 156 -22.46 -2.31 25.27
N VAL A 157 -23.26 -1.25 25.44
CA VAL A 157 -22.78 0.04 25.96
C VAL A 157 -22.19 -0.12 27.37
N ARG A 158 -22.86 -0.87 28.24
CA ARG A 158 -22.38 -1.15 29.60
C ARG A 158 -21.04 -1.88 29.59
N ALA A 159 -20.86 -2.88 28.72
CA ALA A 159 -19.59 -3.60 28.63
C ALA A 159 -18.44 -2.68 28.20
N THR A 160 -18.69 -1.79 27.23
CA THR A 160 -17.70 -0.80 26.78
C THR A 160 -17.35 0.21 27.87
N ILE A 161 -18.35 0.72 28.62
CA ILE A 161 -18.11 1.63 29.74
C ILE A 161 -17.26 0.95 30.82
N LEU A 162 -17.61 -0.27 31.21
CA LEU A 162 -16.84 -1.02 32.22
C LEU A 162 -15.39 -1.28 31.77
N ALA A 163 -15.19 -1.60 30.49
CA ALA A 163 -13.85 -1.77 29.93
C ALA A 163 -13.06 -0.45 29.91
N ALA A 164 -13.70 0.67 29.56
CA ALA A 164 -13.08 1.99 29.57
C ALA A 164 -12.71 2.45 30.98
N SER A 165 -13.58 2.23 31.97
CA SER A 165 -13.31 2.55 33.38
C SER A 165 -12.21 1.67 34.00
N ALA A 166 -11.90 0.51 33.40
CA ALA A 166 -10.88 -0.42 33.87
C ALA A 166 -9.54 -0.26 33.13
N LEU A 167 -9.35 0.80 32.34
CA LEU A 167 -8.07 1.11 31.71
C LEU A 167 -6.99 1.34 32.79
N ASP A 168 -5.78 0.84 32.55
CA ASP A 168 -4.62 1.01 33.42
C ASP A 168 -4.09 2.46 33.32
N TRP A 169 -4.82 3.38 33.95
CA TRP A 169 -4.54 4.81 33.98
C TRP A 169 -4.86 5.38 35.36
N PRO A 170 -4.15 6.41 35.86
CA PRO A 170 -4.49 7.08 37.10
C PRO A 170 -5.94 7.60 37.09
N ALA A 171 -6.71 7.26 38.13
CA ALA A 171 -8.14 7.56 38.20
C ALA A 171 -8.45 9.07 38.22
N ASP A 172 -7.53 9.90 38.70
CA ASP A 172 -7.61 11.36 38.71
C ASP A 172 -7.39 11.99 37.31
N LYS A 173 -6.90 11.19 36.35
CA LYS A 173 -6.55 11.63 35.00
C LYS A 173 -7.36 10.93 33.91
N LEU A 174 -8.32 10.08 34.28
CA LEU A 174 -9.16 9.35 33.34
C LEU A 174 -10.61 9.81 33.48
N ASN A 175 -11.13 10.45 32.44
CA ASN A 175 -12.54 10.82 32.37
C ASN A 175 -13.24 9.98 31.29
N VAL A 176 -14.38 9.39 31.62
CA VAL A 176 -15.18 8.59 30.67
C VAL A 176 -16.50 9.31 30.42
N TYR A 177 -16.76 9.64 29.16
CA TYR A 177 -17.96 10.35 28.71
C TYR A 177 -18.77 9.46 27.76
N VAL A 178 -20.07 9.34 28.04
CA VAL A 178 -21.02 8.67 27.16
C VAL A 178 -21.76 9.74 26.35
N LEU A 179 -21.69 9.64 25.03
CA LEU A 179 -22.34 10.58 24.11
C LEU A 179 -23.56 9.88 23.49
N ASP A 180 -24.72 10.05 24.10
CA ASP A 180 -25.98 9.43 23.65
C ASP A 180 -26.78 10.37 22.77
N ASP A 181 -26.87 10.04 21.48
CA ASP A 181 -27.68 10.77 20.49
C ASP A 181 -29.00 10.02 20.16
N GLY A 182 -29.24 8.88 20.81
CA GLY A 182 -30.39 8.00 20.58
C GLY A 182 -31.70 8.43 21.23
N LYS A 183 -31.71 9.53 22.00
CA LYS A 183 -32.86 9.99 22.82
C LYS A 183 -33.51 8.85 23.60
N ARG A 184 -32.71 8.15 24.40
CA ARG A 184 -33.18 7.09 25.29
C ARG A 184 -33.55 7.71 26.62
N ASP A 185 -34.83 7.65 26.97
CA ASP A 185 -35.32 7.98 28.31
C ASP A 185 -34.87 6.92 29.34
#